data_AF-A0A552DFW1-F1
#
_entry.id   AF-A0A552DFW1-F1
#
_cell.length_a   1.000
_cell.length_b   1.000
_cell.length_c   1.000
_cell.angle_alpha   90.00
_cell.angle_beta   90.00
_cell.angle_gamma   90.00
#
_symmetry.space_group_name_H-M   'P 1'
#
loop_
_entity.id
_entity.type
_entity.pdbx_description
1 polymer ?
#
loop_
_entity_poly.entity_id
_entity_poly.type
_entity_poly.pdbx_seq_one_letter_code
_entity_poly.pdbx_strand_id
1 'polypeptide(L)'
;MEITPFSQRSLDGEGSEMLLDFKKAHQQDLKAIAEILARISHQSPEKVEILLETMLKQLIEPKTPFYETATPTERAQAFRDWASSHDRGSALLSDYAVSRDSIYDDE
;
A
#
# COMPACT_ATOMS: atom_id res chain seq x y z
N MET A 1 15.17 -7.09 -28.62
CA MET A 1 13.91 -6.72 -27.94
C MET A 1 14.26 -5.51 -27.10
N GLU A 2 13.93 -4.33 -27.61
CA GLU A 2 14.13 -3.05 -26.91
C GLU A 2 13.02 -2.94 -25.86
N ILE A 3 13.38 -2.93 -24.58
CA ILE A 3 12.43 -2.76 -23.49
C ILE A 3 12.26 -1.25 -23.32
N THR A 4 11.15 -0.71 -23.82
CA THR A 4 10.83 0.72 -23.67
C THR A 4 10.71 1.04 -22.18
N PRO A 5 11.48 2.02 -21.64
CA PRO A 5 11.31 2.42 -20.24
C PRO A 5 9.96 3.13 -20.07
N PHE A 6 9.25 2.76 -19.01
CA PHE A 6 8.04 3.46 -18.57
C PHE A 6 8.40 4.92 -18.27
N SER A 7 7.78 5.85 -18.99
CA SER A 7 8.01 7.28 -18.82
C SER A 7 7.46 7.72 -17.46
N GLN A 8 8.34 8.04 -16.51
CA GLN A 8 7.97 8.66 -15.24
C GLN A 8 7.49 10.08 -15.53
N ARG A 9 6.18 10.25 -15.61
CA ARG A 9 5.52 11.56 -15.51
C ARG A 9 5.94 12.16 -14.15
N SER A 10 6.50 13.37 -14.14
CA SER A 10 6.83 14.06 -12.88
C SER A 10 5.53 14.37 -12.15
N LEU A 11 5.35 13.72 -10.99
CA LEU A 11 4.13 13.71 -10.15
C LEU A 11 4.22 14.71 -8.98
N ASP A 12 5.29 15.50 -8.95
CA ASP A 12 5.68 16.25 -7.73
C ASP A 12 4.68 17.37 -7.38
N GLY A 13 3.93 17.88 -8.37
CA GLY A 13 2.86 18.87 -8.18
C GLY A 13 1.46 18.25 -7.98
N GLU A 14 1.12 17.21 -8.73
CA GLU A 14 -0.21 16.58 -8.71
C GLU A 14 -0.51 15.87 -7.38
N GLY A 15 0.50 15.24 -6.75
CA GLY A 15 0.32 14.56 -5.47
C GLY A 15 -0.03 15.52 -4.32
N SER A 16 0.59 16.70 -4.28
CA SER A 16 0.35 17.67 -3.21
C SER A 16 -1.05 18.29 -3.29
N GLU A 17 -1.57 18.52 -4.49
CA GLU A 17 -2.92 19.06 -4.69
C GLU A 17 -3.98 18.00 -4.35
N MET A 18 -3.79 16.76 -4.81
CA MET A 18 -4.65 15.63 -4.46
C MET A 18 -4.70 15.38 -2.94
N LEU A 19 -3.58 15.53 -2.22
CA LEU A 19 -3.55 15.38 -0.76
C LEU A 19 -4.41 16.45 -0.06
N LEU A 20 -4.33 17.69 -0.53
CA LEU A 20 -5.08 18.81 0.04
C LEU A 20 -6.58 18.63 -0.18
N ASP A 21 -6.98 18.23 -1.38
CA ASP A 21 -8.37 17.96 -1.72
C ASP A 21 -8.92 16.76 -0.94
N PHE A 22 -8.14 15.68 -0.82
CA PHE A 22 -8.49 14.52 -0.01
C PHE A 22 -8.66 14.89 1.47
N LYS A 23 -7.70 15.62 2.06
CA LYS A 23 -7.78 16.07 3.46
C LYS A 23 -9.02 16.93 3.70
N LYS A 24 -9.34 17.82 2.75
CA LYS A 24 -10.51 18.69 2.84
C LYS A 24 -11.81 17.91 2.73
N ALA A 25 -11.89 16.95 1.81
CA ALA A 25 -13.06 16.09 1.63
C ALA A 25 -13.33 15.19 2.85
N HIS A 26 -12.27 14.69 3.50
CA HIS A 26 -12.36 13.71 4.58
C HIS A 26 -12.01 14.28 5.97
N GLN A 27 -12.05 15.61 6.15
CA GLN A 27 -11.60 16.27 7.37
C GLN A 27 -12.33 15.76 8.63
N GLN A 28 -13.64 15.57 8.54
CA GLN A 28 -14.46 15.11 9.67
C GLN A 28 -14.14 13.66 10.05
N ASP A 29 -13.96 12.79 9.04
CA ASP A 29 -13.63 11.38 9.24
C ASP A 29 -12.24 11.23 9.88
N LEU A 30 -11.26 11.98 9.38
CA LEU A 30 -9.90 11.98 9.93
C LEU A 30 -9.88 12.39 11.40
N LYS A 31 -10.68 13.40 11.77
CA LYS A 31 -10.81 13.83 13.17
C LYS A 31 -11.46 12.75 14.04
N ALA A 32 -12.55 12.14 13.58
CA ALA A 32 -13.22 11.06 14.31
C ALA A 32 -12.29 9.85 14.52
N ILE A 33 -11.52 9.48 13.50
CA ILE A 33 -10.51 8.41 13.58
C ILE A 33 -9.43 8.77 14.61
N ALA A 34 -8.92 10.01 14.58
CA ALA A 34 -7.90 10.46 15.52
C ALA A 34 -8.38 10.36 16.98
N GLU A 35 -9.62 10.77 17.25
CA GLU A 35 -10.23 10.69 18.59
C GLU A 35 -10.41 9.24 19.06
N ILE A 36 -10.84 8.33 18.18
CA ILE A 36 -11.00 6.90 18.51
C ILE A 36 -9.64 6.27 18.81
N LEU A 37 -8.65 6.50 17.94
CA LEU A 37 -7.30 5.96 18.09
C LEU A 37 -6.61 6.52 19.34
N ALA A 38 -6.80 7.80 19.66
CA ALA A 38 -6.30 8.41 20.90
C ALA A 38 -6.86 7.70 22.14
N ARG A 39 -8.17 7.41 22.15
CA ARG A 39 -8.82 6.66 23.24
C ARG A 39 -8.28 5.24 23.38
N ILE A 40 -8.10 4.51 22.29
CA ILE A 40 -7.62 3.12 22.30
C ILE A 40 -6.15 3.05 22.73
N SER A 41 -5.33 3.98 22.24
CA SER A 41 -3.88 4.00 22.49
C SER A 41 -3.48 4.72 23.78
N HIS A 42 -4.44 5.30 24.51
CA HIS A 42 -4.22 6.21 25.65
C HIS A 42 -3.26 7.36 25.31
N GLN A 43 -3.28 7.82 24.05
CA GLN A 43 -2.49 8.97 23.59
C GLN A 43 -3.38 10.20 23.44
N SER A 44 -2.75 11.37 23.29
CA SER A 44 -3.49 12.60 23.02
C SER A 44 -3.97 12.61 21.55
N PRO A 45 -5.15 13.18 21.26
CA PRO A 45 -5.65 13.33 19.89
C PRO A 45 -4.66 14.04 18.96
N GLU A 46 -3.94 15.04 19.47
CA GLU A 46 -2.95 15.82 18.70
C GLU A 46 -1.77 14.95 18.27
N LYS A 47 -1.31 14.04 19.14
CA LYS A 47 -0.22 13.12 18.80
C LYS A 47 -0.63 12.12 17.71
N VAL A 48 -1.87 11.65 17.77
CA VAL A 48 -2.43 10.75 16.75
C VAL A 48 -2.66 11.48 15.44
N GLU A 49 -3.13 12.72 15.48
CA GLU A 49 -3.32 13.56 14.29
C GLU A 49 -2.00 13.77 13.55
N ILE A 50 -0.91 14.13 14.25
CA ILE A 50 0.44 14.24 13.66
C ILE A 50 0.88 12.93 12.98
N LEU A 51 0.60 11.78 13.60
CA LEU A 51 0.94 10.48 13.04
C LEU A 51 0.12 10.20 11.77
N LEU A 52 -1.19 10.44 11.79
CA LEU A 52 -2.07 10.29 10.64
C LEU A 52 -1.64 11.21 9.48
N GLU A 53 -1.28 12.46 9.78
CA GLU A 53 -0.74 13.37 8.78
C GLU A 53 0.54 12.86 8.13
N THR A 54 1.42 12.24 8.92
CA THR A 54 2.67 11.65 8.42
C THR A 54 2.37 10.46 7.50
N MET A 55 1.45 9.58 7.90
CA MET A 55 1.05 8.42 7.09
C MET A 55 0.40 8.84 5.77
N LEU A 56 -0.46 9.86 5.79
CA LEU A 56 -1.12 10.39 4.59
C LEU A 56 -0.11 10.97 3.58
N LYS A 57 0.91 11.69 4.06
CA LYS A 57 2.01 12.17 3.19
C LYS A 57 2.77 11.00 2.57
N GLN A 58 3.12 10.01 3.37
CA GLN A 58 3.83 8.80 2.92
C GLN A 58 3.04 7.91 1.95
N LEU A 59 1.71 8.06 1.88
CA LEU A 59 0.85 7.34 0.94
C LEU A 59 0.90 7.95 -0.47
N ILE A 60 1.19 9.24 -0.56
CA ILE A 60 1.13 10.01 -1.81
C ILE A 60 2.53 10.25 -2.37
N GLU A 61 3.54 10.29 -1.49
CA GLU A 61 4.93 10.31 -1.93
C GLU A 61 5.21 9.06 -2.79
N PRO A 62 5.67 9.24 -4.04
CA PRO A 62 6.00 8.13 -4.91
C PRO A 62 7.16 7.35 -4.28
N LYS A 63 6.84 6.19 -3.72
CA LYS A 63 7.83 5.25 -3.22
C LYS A 63 8.31 4.41 -4.37
N THR A 64 9.62 4.36 -4.57
CA THR A 64 10.24 3.39 -5.47
C THR A 64 9.82 1.99 -5.02
N PRO A 65 9.13 1.22 -5.87
CA PRO A 65 8.72 -0.12 -5.52
C PRO A 65 9.92 -0.97 -5.11
N PHE A 66 9.76 -1.79 -4.07
CA PHE A 66 10.84 -2.63 -3.54
C PHE A 66 11.55 -3.45 -4.63
N TYR A 67 10.81 -3.93 -5.64
CA TYR A 67 11.38 -4.75 -6.70
C TYR A 67 12.32 -3.99 -7.67
N GLU A 68 12.27 -2.66 -7.71
CA GLU A 68 13.13 -1.85 -8.57
C GLU A 68 14.54 -1.70 -8.00
N THR A 69 14.68 -1.71 -6.66
CA THR A 69 15.96 -1.51 -5.97
C THR A 69 16.52 -2.78 -5.33
N ALA A 70 15.68 -3.77 -5.07
CA ALA A 70 16.09 -5.01 -4.42
C ALA A 70 16.89 -5.93 -5.35
N THR A 71 17.98 -6.48 -4.82
CA THR A 71 18.77 -7.53 -5.46
C THR A 71 17.95 -8.82 -5.63
N PRO A 72 18.34 -9.72 -6.55
CA PRO A 72 17.67 -11.02 -6.69
C PRO A 72 17.58 -11.82 -5.39
N THR A 73 18.62 -11.75 -4.55
CA THR A 73 18.65 -12.42 -3.24
C THR A 73 17.65 -11.82 -2.26
N GLU A 74 17.57 -10.48 -2.16
CA GLU A 74 16.61 -9.80 -1.30
C GLU A 74 15.18 -10.07 -1.73
N ARG A 75 14.92 -10.08 -3.06
CA ARG A 75 13.60 -10.44 -3.60
C ARG A 75 13.22 -11.88 -3.26
N ALA A 76 14.15 -12.82 -3.42
CA ALA A 76 13.92 -14.21 -3.07
C ALA A 76 13.64 -14.38 -1.58
N GLN A 77 14.35 -13.64 -0.72
CA GLN A 77 14.12 -13.68 0.72
C GLN A 77 12.77 -13.09 1.11
N ALA A 78 12.44 -11.89 0.63
CA ALA A 78 11.15 -11.24 0.90
C ALA A 78 9.97 -12.11 0.44
N PHE A 79 10.10 -12.79 -0.70
CA PHE A 79 9.10 -13.74 -1.17
C PHE A 79 8.91 -14.92 -0.21
N ARG A 80 10.01 -15.51 0.28
CA ARG A 80 9.94 -16.62 1.25
C ARG A 80 9.29 -16.17 2.56
N ASP A 81 9.66 -14.99 3.05
CA ASP A 81 9.12 -14.45 4.29
C ASP A 81 7.61 -14.23 4.16
N TRP A 82 7.16 -13.62 3.06
CA TRP A 82 5.74 -13.46 2.73
C TRP A 82 5.02 -14.81 2.60
N ALA A 83 5.60 -15.78 1.89
CA ALA A 83 4.98 -17.10 1.76
C ALA A 83 4.86 -17.81 3.12
N SER A 84 5.82 -17.59 4.02
CA SER A 84 5.86 -18.19 5.36
C SER A 84 4.95 -17.50 6.39
N SER A 85 4.51 -16.27 6.13
CA SER A 85 3.66 -15.52 7.06
C SER A 85 2.20 -15.99 7.09
N HIS A 86 1.81 -16.89 6.18
CA HIS A 86 0.45 -17.40 6.05
C HIS A 86 0.30 -18.73 6.80
N ASP A 87 -0.92 -18.98 7.29
CA ASP A 87 -1.24 -20.26 7.93
C ASP A 87 -1.08 -21.41 6.93
N ARG A 88 -0.32 -22.43 7.33
CA ARG A 88 -0.09 -23.64 6.53
C ARG A 88 -1.27 -24.59 6.54
N GLY A 89 -2.23 -24.37 7.44
CA GLY A 89 -3.50 -25.11 7.50
C GLY A 89 -4.60 -24.54 6.59
N SER A 90 -4.33 -23.51 5.79
CA SER A 90 -5.33 -22.93 4.90
C SER A 90 -5.83 -23.95 3.88
N ALA A 91 -7.11 -23.87 3.52
CA ALA A 91 -7.69 -24.74 2.52
C ALA A 91 -6.96 -24.55 1.19
N LEU A 92 -6.61 -25.67 0.54
CA LEU A 92 -5.99 -25.63 -0.77
C LEU A 92 -6.97 -25.02 -1.78
N LEU A 93 -6.41 -24.26 -2.73
CA LEU A 93 -7.16 -23.78 -3.88
C LEU A 93 -7.67 -24.98 -4.70
N SER A 94 -8.85 -24.86 -5.28
CA SER A 94 -9.38 -25.89 -6.19
C SER A 94 -8.55 -25.93 -7.47
N ASP A 95 -8.57 -27.09 -8.16
CA ASP A 95 -7.87 -27.25 -9.45
C ASP A 95 -8.33 -26.21 -10.48
N TYR A 96 -9.61 -25.82 -10.42
CA TYR A 96 -10.14 -24.72 -11.21
C TYR A 96 -9.44 -23.39 -10.88
N ALA A 97 -9.31 -23.02 -9.61
CA ALA A 97 -8.72 -21.74 -9.19
C ALA A 97 -7.21 -21.61 -9.52
N VAL A 98 -6.52 -22.74 -9.75
CA VAL A 98 -5.10 -22.77 -10.15
C VAL A 98 -4.95 -23.01 -11.66
N SER A 99 -6.04 -23.22 -12.40
CA SER A 99 -5.98 -23.44 -13.84
C SER A 99 -5.50 -22.19 -14.56
N ARG A 100 -4.57 -22.39 -15.49
CA ARG A 100 -4.13 -21.29 -16.36
C ARG A 100 -5.28 -20.75 -17.20
N ASP A 101 -6.21 -21.63 -17.59
CA ASP A 101 -7.34 -21.26 -18.44
C ASP A 101 -8.33 -20.35 -17.69
N SER A 102 -8.47 -20.49 -16.37
CA SER A 102 -9.36 -19.61 -15.57
C SER A 102 -8.73 -18.27 -15.18
N ILE A 103 -7.39 -18.17 -15.17
CA ILE A 103 -6.67 -16.93 -14.80
C ILE A 103 -6.75 -15.90 -15.94
N TYR A 104 -6.86 -16.38 -17.18
CA TYR A 104 -6.93 -15.54 -18.38
C TYR A 104 -8.28 -15.69 -19.11
N ASP A 105 -9.32 -16.17 -18.41
CA ASP A 105 -10.65 -16.24 -19.01
C ASP A 105 -11.24 -14.83 -19.06
N ASP A 106 -11.37 -14.28 -20.26
CA ASP A 106 -11.88 -12.94 -20.56
C ASP A 106 -13.40 -12.96 -20.83
N GLU A 107 -14.19 -13.72 -20.06
CA GLU A 107 -15.67 -13.61 -20.12
C GLU A 107 -16.19 -12.36 -19.42
#